data_AF-A0A2E3RDB4-F1
#
_entry.id   AF-A0A2E3RDB4-F1
#
_cell.length_a   1.000
_cell.length_b   1.000
_cell.length_c   1.000
_cell.angle_alpha   90.00
_cell.angle_beta   90.00
_cell.angle_gamma   90.00
#
_symmetry.space_group_name_H-M   'P 1'
#
loop_
_entity.id
_entity.type
_entity.pdbx_description
1 polymer ?
#
loop_
_entity_poly.entity_id
_entity_poly.type
_entity_poly.pdbx_seq_one_letter_code
_entity_poly.pdbx_strand_id
1 'polypeptide(L)' 'MSTNENWGQCPACNAPVMIDPKSGKKEACGQCTSKKSSTAGWLGIWFILLVVLGGVTALYFSIRTLLFVEE' A
#
# COMPACT_ATOMS: atom_id res chain seq x y z
N MET A 1 4.63 -12.61 37.94
CA MET A 1 3.93 -12.22 36.69
C MET A 1 3.45 -10.79 36.90
N SER A 2 4.18 -9.81 36.35
CA SER A 2 3.90 -8.39 36.59
C SER A 2 2.77 -7.93 35.67
N THR A 3 1.62 -7.68 36.25
CA THR A 3 0.42 -7.13 35.61
C THR A 3 0.75 -5.72 35.13
N ASN A 4 0.78 -5.54 33.81
CA ASN A 4 1.16 -4.30 33.15
C ASN A 4 -0.05 -3.34 33.13
N GLU A 5 -0.35 -2.72 34.26
CA GLU A 5 -1.53 -1.85 34.51
C GLU A 5 -1.45 -0.45 33.85
N ASN A 6 -0.33 -0.13 33.20
CA ASN A 6 -0.10 1.16 32.54
C ASN A 6 -0.31 1.12 31.02
N TRP A 7 -1.04 0.14 30.50
CA TRP A 7 -1.30 -0.02 29.06
C TRP A 7 -2.75 0.31 28.74
N GLY A 8 -2.95 1.26 27.82
CA GLY A 8 -4.24 1.61 27.27
C GLY A 8 -4.35 1.23 25.78
N GLN A 9 -5.53 1.41 25.21
CA GLN A 9 -5.72 1.35 23.76
C GLN A 9 -5.93 2.75 23.20
N CYS A 10 -5.29 3.03 22.07
CA CYS A 10 -5.53 4.25 21.34
C CYS A 10 -6.88 4.18 20.60
N PRO A 11 -7.85 5.08 20.84
CA PRO A 11 -9.16 5.01 20.19
C PRO A 11 -9.11 5.23 18.66
N ALA A 12 -8.06 5.87 18.16
CA ALA A 12 -7.92 6.14 16.73
C ALA A 12 -7.48 4.93 15.90
N CYS A 13 -6.75 3.97 16.49
CA CYS A 13 -6.22 2.82 15.74
C CYS A 13 -6.20 1.50 16.50
N ASN A 14 -6.78 1.43 17.71
CA ASN A 14 -6.78 0.28 18.62
C ASN A 14 -5.37 -0.29 18.93
N ALA A 15 -4.33 0.52 18.74
CA ALA A 15 -2.96 0.13 19.07
C ALA A 15 -2.70 0.23 20.59
N PRO A 16 -1.84 -0.63 21.15
CA PRO A 16 -1.42 -0.52 22.55
C PRO A 16 -0.61 0.77 22.74
N VAL A 17 -0.98 1.58 23.73
CA VAL A 17 -0.28 2.81 24.08
C VAL A 17 0.12 2.76 25.55
N MET A 18 1.33 3.24 25.86
CA MET A 18 1.75 3.39 27.25
C MET A 18 1.09 4.63 27.85
N ILE A 19 0.53 4.46 29.04
CA ILE A 19 -0.03 5.53 29.86
C ILE A 19 1.09 5.94 30.81
N ASP A 20 1.56 7.18 30.70
CA ASP A 20 2.58 7.68 31.60
C ASP A 20 2.01 7.75 33.03
N PRO A 21 2.57 7.00 34.01
CA PRO A 21 1.97 6.84 35.33
C PRO A 21 2.05 8.11 36.19
N LYS A 22 2.88 9.10 35.83
CA LYS A 22 3.01 10.37 36.57
C LYS A 22 2.00 11.42 36.12
N SER A 23 1.70 11.45 34.83
CA SER A 23 0.84 12.49 34.25
C SER A 23 -0.57 12.00 33.97
N GLY A 24 -0.80 10.69 33.89
CA GLY A 24 -2.08 10.10 33.45
C GLY A 24 -2.45 10.47 32.02
N LYS A 25 -1.54 11.14 31.29
CA LYS A 25 -1.74 11.54 29.91
C LYS A 25 -1.34 10.37 29.04
N LYS A 26 -2.29 9.93 28.19
CA LYS A 26 -2.00 8.98 27.13
C LYS A 26 -0.95 9.62 26.23
N GLU A 27 0.17 8.94 26.01
CA GLU A 27 1.13 9.40 25.01
C GLU A 27 0.38 9.60 23.67
N ALA A 28 0.77 10.64 22.93
CA ALA A 28 0.17 10.89 21.62
C ALA A 28 0.29 9.60 20.80
N CYS A 29 -0.78 9.17 20.14
CA CYS A 29 -0.81 7.95 19.35
C CYS A 29 0.05 8.08 18.06
N GLY A 30 1.33 8.37 18.22
CA GLY A 30 2.28 8.65 17.14
C GLY A 30 2.46 7.46 16.20
N GLN A 31 2.09 6.24 16.64
CA GLN A 31 2.11 5.04 15.80
C GLN A 31 0.89 4.88 14.87
N CYS A 32 -0.19 5.65 15.02
CA CYS A 32 -1.33 5.53 14.12
C CYS A 32 -1.07 6.09 12.70
N THR A 33 0.07 6.77 12.48
CA THR A 33 0.43 7.41 11.20
C THR A 33 1.07 6.46 10.18
N SER A 34 1.31 5.19 10.53
CA SER A 34 2.01 4.23 9.65
C SER A 34 1.10 3.37 8.76
N LYS A 35 -0.23 3.57 8.76
CA LYS A 35 -1.06 3.02 7.67
C LYS A 35 -0.94 3.91 6.44
N LYS A 36 0.25 3.93 5.84
CA LYS A 36 0.42 4.36 4.46
C LYS A 36 -0.39 3.38 3.62
N SER A 37 -1.60 3.79 3.29
CA SER A 37 -2.57 3.04 2.50
C SER A 37 -1.83 2.45 1.29
N SER A 38 -1.68 1.12 1.27
CA SER A 38 -0.92 0.37 0.26
C SER A 38 -1.66 0.33 -1.10
N THR A 39 -2.47 1.34 -1.38
CA THR A 39 -3.26 1.49 -2.61
C THR A 39 -2.40 2.03 -3.75
N ALA A 40 -1.30 2.71 -3.44
CA ALA A 40 -0.38 3.25 -4.44
C ALA A 40 0.38 2.17 -5.23
N GLY A 41 0.64 1.00 -4.62
CA GLY A 41 1.30 -0.12 -5.31
C GLY A 41 0.44 -0.82 -6.35
N TRP A 42 -0.89 -0.84 -6.14
CA TRP A 42 -1.82 -1.51 -7.05
C TRP A 42 -1.97 -0.76 -8.38
N LEU A 43 -2.08 0.57 -8.35
CA LEU A 43 -2.22 1.39 -9.56
C LEU A 43 -1.02 1.27 -10.51
N GLY A 44 0.20 1.11 -9.97
CA GLY A 44 1.41 0.93 -10.77
C GLY A 44 1.44 -0.38 -11.56
N ILE A 45 0.98 -1.48 -10.94
CA ILE A 45 0.99 -2.81 -11.59
C ILE A 45 0.02 -2.84 -12.78
N TRP A 46 -1.17 -2.26 -12.63
CA TRP A 46 -2.16 -2.17 -13.70
C TRP A 46 -1.65 -1.34 -14.88
N PHE A 47 -0.93 -0.25 -14.62
CA PHE A 47 -0.34 0.56 -15.68
C PHE A 47 0.70 -0.21 -16.49
N ILE A 48 1.60 -0.93 -15.82
CA ILE A 48 2.62 -1.76 -16.48
C ILE A 48 1.94 -2.87 -17.30
N LEU A 49 0.92 -3.53 -16.75
CA LEU A 49 0.17 -4.57 -17.44
C LEU A 49 -0.47 -4.05 -18.74
N LEU A 50 -1.10 -2.86 -18.70
CA LEU A 50 -1.70 -2.22 -19.87
C LEU A 50 -0.67 -1.84 -20.93
N VAL A 51 0.49 -1.31 -20.53
CA VAL A 51 1.57 -0.96 -21.47
C VAL A 51 2.13 -2.21 -22.16
N VAL A 52 2.34 -3.30 -21.42
CA VAL A 52 2.84 -4.56 -22.00
C VAL A 52 1.83 -5.15 -22.98
N LEU A 53 0.55 -5.23 -22.61
CA LEU A 53 -0.51 -5.71 -23.51
C LEU A 53 -0.64 -4.85 -24.77
N GLY A 54 -0.62 -3.52 -24.62
CA GLY A 54 -0.65 -2.60 -25.75
C GLY A 54 0.55 -2.74 -26.67
N GLY A 55 1.75 -2.84 -26.09
CA GLY A 55 3.00 -3.04 -26.82
C GLY A 55 3.02 -4.33 -27.63
N VAL A 56 2.64 -5.46 -27.02
CA VAL A 56 2.57 -6.77 -27.71
C VAL A 56 1.55 -6.73 -28.85
N THR A 57 0.38 -6.12 -28.64
CA THR A 57 -0.66 -6.00 -29.67
C THR A 57 -0.21 -5.14 -30.84
N ALA A 58 0.44 -4.01 -30.58
CA ALA A 58 0.99 -3.15 -31.62
C ALA A 58 2.11 -3.84 -32.42
N LEU A 59 3.00 -4.57 -31.73
CA LEU A 59 4.07 -5.32 -32.37
C LEU A 59 3.51 -6.44 -33.26
N TYR A 60 2.52 -7.18 -32.75
CA TYR A 60 1.83 -8.22 -33.50
C TYR A 60 1.17 -7.66 -34.76
N PHE A 61 0.45 -6.54 -34.64
CA PHE A 61 -0.21 -5.91 -35.78
C PHE A 61 0.79 -5.40 -36.83
N SER A 62 1.91 -4.83 -36.37
CA SER A 62 3.00 -4.38 -37.24
C SER A 62 3.57 -5.54 -38.05
N ILE A 63 3.88 -6.66 -37.40
CA ILE A 63 4.40 -7.87 -38.07
C ILE A 63 3.39 -8.41 -39.08
N ARG A 64 2.11 -8.52 -38.70
CA ARG A 64 1.06 -9.03 -39.60
C ARG A 64 0.88 -8.14 -40.82
N THR A 65 0.91 -6.82 -40.64
CA THR A 65 0.79 -5.86 -41.75
C THR A 65 2.00 -5.94 -42.69
N LEU A 66 3.20 -6.09 -42.14
CA LEU A 66 4.44 -6.17 -42.91
C LEU A 66 4.49 -7.46 -43.74
N LEU A 67 4.08 -8.59 -43.15
CA LEU A 67 3.95 -9.86 -43.86
C LEU A 67 2.87 -9.83 -44.95
N PHE A 68 1.78 -9.09 -44.74
CA PHE A 68 0.70 -8.97 -45.73
C PHE A 68 1.03 -8.04 -46.90
N VAL A 69 2.03 -7.16 -46.74
CA VAL A 69 2.49 -6.25 -47.81
C VAL A 69 3.48 -6.93 -48.76
N GLU A 70 4.11 -8.02 -48.34
CA GLU A 70 5.04 -8.78 -49.16
C GLU A 70 4.38 -9.85 -50.07
N GLU A 71 3.08 -10.15 -49.88
CA GLU A 71 2.26 -10.95 -50.81
C GLU A 71 1.54 -10.07 -51.84
#